data_AF-A0A1V6IEZ5-F1
#
_entry.id   AF-A0A1V6IEZ5-F1
#
_cell.length_a   1.000
_cell.length_b   1.000
_cell.length_c   1.000
_cell.angle_alpha   90.00
_cell.angle_beta   90.00
_cell.angle_gamma   90.00
#
_symmetry.space_group_name_H-M   'P 1'
#
loop_
_entity.id
_entity.type
_entity.pdbx_description
1 polymer ?
#
loop_
_entity_poly.entity_id
_entity_poly.type
_entity_poly.pdbx_seq_one_letter_code
_entity_poly.pdbx_strand_id
1 'polypeptide(L)' 'MEALTCSTVVALTIYDMCKAIDKSIELGPFYLLEKSGGKSGVFKRQ' A
#
# COMPACT_ATOMS: atom_id res chain seq x y z
N MET A 1 -1.85 -8.86 -6.15
CA MET A 1 -2.24 -8.83 -4.71
C MET A 1 -1.03 -8.45 -3.88
N GLU A 2 0.07 -9.17 -4.10
CA GLU A 2 1.41 -9.06 -3.56
C GLU A 2 1.90 -7.61 -3.39
N ALA A 3 1.78 -6.78 -4.42
CA ALA A 3 2.20 -5.38 -4.35
C ALA A 3 1.43 -4.58 -3.28
N LEU A 4 0.10 -4.70 -3.27
CA LEU A 4 -0.75 -4.03 -2.28
C LEU A 4 -0.53 -4.59 -0.88
N THR A 5 -0.44 -5.92 -0.75
CA THR A 5 -0.15 -6.57 0.54
C THR A 5 1.18 -6.09 1.11
N CYS A 6 2.24 -6.04 0.29
CA CYS A 6 3.55 -5.53 0.67
C CYS A 6 3.46 -4.08 1.16
N SER A 7 2.81 -3.19 0.40
CA SER A 7 2.63 -1.79 0.79
C SER A 7 1.90 -1.64 2.12
N THR A 8 0.82 -2.41 2.36
CA THR A 8 0.07 -2.35 3.61
C THR A 8 0.89 -2.87 4.79
N VAL A 9 1.62 -3.98 4.62
CA VAL A 9 2.47 -4.53 5.70
C VAL A 9 3.58 -3.54 6.07
N VAL A 10 4.23 -2.92 5.09
CA VAL A 10 5.25 -1.89 5.35
C VAL A 10 4.65 -0.69 6.10
N ALA A 11 3.47 -0.21 5.68
CA ALA A 11 2.79 0.88 6.38
C ALA A 11 2.42 0.51 7.83
N LEU A 12 1.98 -0.73 8.06
CA LEU A 12 1.71 -1.25 9.40
C LEU A 12 3.00 -1.36 10.25
N THR A 13 4.14 -1.71 9.65
CA THR A 13 5.44 -1.68 10.35
C THR A 13 5.81 -0.27 10.79
N ILE A 14 5.59 0.73 9.93
CA ILE A 14 5.84 2.14 10.29
C ILE A 14 4.92 2.57 11.44
N TYR A 15 3.62 2.23 11.36
CA TYR A 15 2.69 2.47 12.46
C TYR A 15 3.18 1.80 13.76
N ASP A 16 3.64 0.55 13.68
CA ASP A 16 4.14 -0.18 14.85
C ASP A 16 5.32 0.52 15.54
N MET A 17 6.21 1.13 14.76
CA MET A 17 7.35 1.91 15.26
C MET A 17 6.94 3.27 15.85
N CYS A 18 5.87 3.89 15.34
CA CYS A 18 5.47 5.25 15.71
C CYS A 18 4.29 5.33 16.71
N LYS A 19 3.54 4.24 16.93
CA LYS A 19 2.32 4.21 17.76
C LYS A 19 2.51 4.62 19.22
N ALA A 20 3.74 4.65 19.71
CA ALA A 20 4.06 5.12 21.06
C ALA A 20 4.00 6.66 21.17
N ILE A 21 4.23 7.37 20.06
CA ILE A 21 4.24 8.84 19.99
C ILE A 21 2.85 9.35 19.64
N ASP A 22 2.24 8.76 18.62
CA ASP A 22 0.91 9.13 18.14
C ASP A 22 0.13 7.90 17.70
N LYS A 23 -1.08 7.73 18.24
CA LYS A 23 -2.00 6.62 17.93
C LYS A 23 -3.04 7.00 16.87
N SER A 24 -3.10 8.27 16.49
CA SER A 24 -4.05 8.79 15.49
C SER A 24 -3.52 8.72 14.06
N ILE A 25 -2.36 8.10 13.85
CA ILE A 25 -1.75 7.92 12.53
C ILE A 25 -2.74 7.22 11.59
N GLU A 26 -3.14 7.93 10.54
CA GLU A 26 -3.98 7.39 9.47
C GLU A 26 -3.10 6.76 8.37
N LEU A 27 -3.43 5.53 7.97
CA LEU A 27 -2.72 4.82 6.91
C LEU A 27 -3.54 4.83 5.62
N GLY A 28 -2.89 5.16 4.50
CA GLY A 28 -3.47 5.12 3.16
C GLY A 28 -3.84 6.50 2.61
N PRO A 29 -4.60 6.58 1.50
CA PRO A 29 -5.21 5.46 0.78
C PRO A 29 -4.20 4.53 0.07
N PHE A 30 -4.52 3.23 0.01
CA PHE A 30 -3.72 2.22 -0.70
C PHE A 30 -4.37 1.86 -2.03
N TYR A 31 -3.61 1.93 -3.12
CA TYR A 31 -4.10 1.59 -4.44
C TYR A 31 -2.99 1.19 -5.40
N LEU A 32 -3.38 0.42 -6.42
CA LEU A 32 -2.48 0.03 -7.49
C LEU A 32 -2.28 1.20 -8.46
N LEU A 33 -1.03 1.59 -8.68
CA LEU A 33 -0.65 2.63 -9.64
C LEU A 33 -0.52 2.07 -11.06
N GLU A 34 0.14 0.93 -11.19
CA GLU A 34 0.41 0.30 -12.47
C GLU A 34 0.45 -1.22 -12.31
N LYS A 35 0.03 -1.93 -13.35
CA LYS A 35 0.28 -3.35 -13.54
C LYS A 35 0.49 -3.60 -15.03
N SER A 36 1.48 -4.40 -15.36
CA SER A 36 1.72 -4.90 -16.71
C SER A 36 1.57 -6.42 -16.77
N GLY A 37 1.25 -6.94 -17.96
CA GLY A 37 1.14 -8.38 -18.22
C GLY A 37 -0.22 -9.02 -17.92
N GLY A 38 -0.40 -10.22 -18.46
CA GLY A 38 -1.67 -10.96 -18.44
C GLY A 38 -2.66 -10.52 -19.51
N LYS A 39 -3.83 -11.20 -19.59
CA LYS A 39 -4.86 -10.95 -20.61
C LYS A 39 -5.36 -9.51 -20.63
N SER A 40 -5.34 -8.83 -19.49
CA SER A 40 -5.83 -7.45 -19.33
C SER A 40 -4.84 -6.38 -19.80
N GLY A 41 -3.61 -6.75 -20.19
CA GLY A 41 -2.61 -5.80 -20.67
C GLY A 41 -2.08 -4.86 -19.57
N VAL A 42 -1.71 -3.63 -19.97
CA VAL A 42 -1.18 -2.61 -19.06
C VAL A 42 -2.34 -1.82 -18.44
N PHE A 43 -2.41 -1.81 -17.12
CA PHE A 43 -3.24 -0.92 -16.33
C PHE A 43 -2.35 0.19 -15.76
N LYS A 44 -2.78 1.44 -15.91
CA LYS A 44 -2.18 2.60 -15.24
C LYS A 44 -3.30 3.49 -14.70
N ARG A 45 -3.22 3.82 -13.42
CA ARG A 45 -4.17 4.71 -12.77
C ARG A 45 -3.97 6.15 -13.27
N GLN A 46 -5.06 6.82 -13.60
CA GLN A 46 -5.08 8.24 -13.99
C GLN A 46 -5.01 9.15 -12.77
#